data_AF-A0A9E2KZX0-F1
#
_entry.id   AF-A0A9E2KZX0-F1
#
_cell.length_a   1.000
_cell.length_b   1.000
_cell.length_c   1.000
_cell.angle_alpha   90.00
_cell.angle_beta   90.00
_cell.angle_gamma   90.00
#
_symmetry.space_group_name_H-M   'P 1'
#
loop_
_entity.id
_entity.type
_entity.pdbx_description
1 polymer ?
#
loop_
_entity_poly.entity_id
_entity_poly.type
_entity_poly.pdbx_seq_one_letter_code
_entity_poly.pdbx_strand_id
1 'polypeptide(L)'
;MILFVFEGEKREPTLFRTMLHLFFPQIKDKILCSYKNNIYNLYRKINETDESQDIVSVLRQKWQGEPDNPFKDIYTTSDISEIYLFFDYDCQNQTKGKELTLQQLNQQMEELLSFFDDETGNGKLYVNYPMIESIRYTKLLPDKNYISYTIPISECINFKQRAAEFSAYPNLDFISFKYDNKKNSLKIPNNE
;
A
#
# COMPACT_ATOMS: atom_id res chain seq x y z
N MET A 1 -3.21 6.75 -17.78
CA MET A 1 -3.95 6.20 -16.62
C MET A 1 -3.06 6.22 -15.40
N ILE A 2 -3.62 6.34 -14.19
CA ILE A 2 -2.83 6.29 -12.94
C ILE A 2 -2.90 4.87 -12.35
N LEU A 3 -1.75 4.27 -12.05
CA LEU A 3 -1.64 2.97 -11.40
C LEU A 3 -1.36 3.13 -9.91
N PHE A 4 -2.21 2.56 -9.08
CA PHE A 4 -2.01 2.44 -7.64
C PHE A 4 -1.75 0.98 -7.28
N VAL A 5 -0.62 0.70 -6.64
CA VAL A 5 -0.19 -0.64 -6.25
C VAL A 5 -0.16 -0.73 -4.73
N PHE A 6 -0.80 -1.76 -4.18
CA PHE A 6 -0.91 -1.99 -2.74
C PHE A 6 -0.28 -3.33 -2.35
N GLU A 7 0.28 -3.42 -1.15
CA GLU A 7 0.74 -4.70 -0.60
C GLU A 7 -0.42 -5.70 -0.43
N GLY A 8 -1.45 -5.30 0.33
CA GLY A 8 -2.62 -6.13 0.63
C GLY A 8 -3.78 -6.01 -0.36
N GLU A 9 -4.74 -6.94 -0.27
CA GLU A 9 -5.88 -7.02 -1.19
C GLU A 9 -7.11 -6.24 -0.72
N LYS A 10 -7.24 -6.04 0.60
CA LYS A 10 -8.51 -5.63 1.21
C LYS A 10 -8.46 -4.26 1.83
N ARG A 11 -7.58 -4.05 2.81
CA ARG A 11 -7.64 -2.87 3.69
C ARG A 11 -7.18 -1.62 2.97
N GLU A 12 -5.96 -1.62 2.45
CA GLU A 12 -5.37 -0.47 1.76
C GLU A 12 -6.20 -0.10 0.53
N PRO A 13 -6.59 -1.04 -0.36
CA PRO A 13 -7.42 -0.70 -1.51
C PRO A 13 -8.80 -0.17 -1.13
N THR A 14 -9.42 -0.63 -0.03
CA THR A 14 -10.74 -0.14 0.40
C THR A 14 -10.65 1.27 0.99
N LEU A 15 -9.64 1.52 1.83
CA LEU A 15 -9.37 2.84 2.36
C LEU A 15 -9.07 3.83 1.24
N PHE A 16 -8.24 3.43 0.28
CA PHE A 16 -7.89 4.27 -0.85
C PHE A 16 -9.10 4.58 -1.75
N ARG A 17 -9.96 3.60 -2.04
CA ARG A 17 -11.23 3.86 -2.75
C ARG A 17 -12.10 4.88 -2.01
N THR A 18 -12.14 4.82 -0.68
CA THR A 18 -12.87 5.80 0.14
C THR A 18 -12.29 7.21 -0.04
N MET A 19 -10.97 7.35 0.05
CA MET A 19 -10.29 8.63 -0.20
C MET A 19 -10.56 9.17 -1.60
N LEU A 20 -10.47 8.33 -2.63
CA LEU A 20 -10.74 8.74 -4.00
C LEU A 20 -12.18 9.24 -4.17
N HIS A 21 -13.15 8.57 -3.56
CA HIS A 21 -14.53 9.00 -3.62
C HIS A 21 -14.74 10.37 -2.94
N LEU A 22 -14.15 10.57 -1.75
CA LEU A 22 -14.36 11.77 -0.95
C LEU A 22 -13.60 12.99 -1.47
N PHE A 23 -12.36 12.81 -1.92
CA PHE A 23 -11.43 13.91 -2.18
C PHE A 23 -10.99 14.02 -3.64
N PHE A 24 -11.08 12.94 -4.41
CA PHE A 24 -10.59 12.89 -5.79
C PHE A 24 -11.62 12.31 -6.79
N PRO A 25 -12.91 12.72 -6.75
CA PRO A 25 -13.95 12.15 -7.60
C PRO A 25 -13.68 12.35 -9.11
N GLN A 26 -12.82 13.30 -9.47
CA GLN A 26 -12.37 13.56 -10.84
C GLN A 26 -11.43 12.48 -11.40
N ILE A 27 -10.73 11.71 -10.54
CA ILE A 27 -9.81 10.65 -11.00
C ILE A 27 -10.63 9.43 -11.44
N LYS A 28 -10.94 9.38 -12.74
CA LYS A 28 -11.71 8.27 -13.34
C LYS A 28 -10.79 7.16 -13.84
N ASP A 29 -9.76 7.53 -14.59
CA ASP A 29 -8.87 6.62 -15.32
C ASP A 29 -7.71 6.13 -14.46
N LYS A 30 -7.99 5.08 -13.69
CA LYS A 30 -7.07 4.50 -12.70
C LYS A 30 -7.14 2.98 -12.64
N ILE A 31 -6.06 2.36 -12.18
CA ILE A 31 -5.98 0.95 -11.83
C ILE A 31 -5.63 0.84 -10.35
N LEU A 32 -6.37 0.00 -9.62
CA LEU A 32 -5.99 -0.42 -8.27
C LEU A 32 -5.53 -1.87 -8.34
N CYS A 33 -4.25 -2.11 -8.10
CA CYS A 33 -3.63 -3.43 -8.16
C CYS A 33 -3.12 -3.82 -6.78
N SER A 34 -3.42 -5.04 -6.32
CA SER A 34 -2.76 -5.61 -5.15
C SER A 34 -1.54 -6.43 -5.61
N TYR A 35 -0.39 -6.27 -4.99
CA TYR A 35 0.79 -7.08 -5.27
C TYR A 35 0.78 -8.40 -4.48
N LYS A 36 0.04 -8.47 -3.36
CA LYS A 36 -0.08 -9.64 -2.47
C LYS A 36 1.26 -10.16 -1.94
N ASN A 37 2.27 -9.29 -1.86
CA ASN A 37 3.60 -9.57 -1.33
C ASN A 37 4.27 -8.23 -0.98
N ASN A 38 5.40 -8.26 -0.28
CA ASN A 38 6.08 -7.03 0.13
C ASN A 38 6.83 -6.33 -1.02
N ILE A 39 7.17 -5.07 -0.79
CA ILE A 39 7.90 -4.21 -1.73
C ILE A 39 9.28 -4.78 -2.10
N TYR A 40 9.95 -5.45 -1.16
CA TYR A 40 11.26 -6.07 -1.40
C TYR A 40 11.20 -7.17 -2.45
N ASN A 41 10.12 -7.97 -2.48
CA ASN A 41 9.92 -8.98 -3.52
C ASN A 41 9.66 -8.35 -4.88
N LEU A 42 8.91 -7.25 -4.92
CA LEU A 42 8.66 -6.51 -6.17
C LEU A 42 9.97 -5.93 -6.72
N TYR A 43 10.71 -5.20 -5.89
CA TYR A 43 12.00 -4.62 -6.24
C TYR A 43 12.99 -5.68 -6.75
N ARG A 44 13.03 -6.85 -6.09
CA ARG A 44 13.90 -7.94 -6.52
C ARG A 44 13.52 -8.45 -7.91
N LYS A 45 12.23 -8.67 -8.19
CA LYS A 45 11.78 -9.12 -9.52
C LYS A 45 12.09 -8.13 -10.64
N ILE A 46 12.00 -6.83 -10.35
CA ILE A 46 12.34 -5.77 -11.32
C ILE A 46 13.83 -5.82 -11.69
N ASN A 47 14.69 -6.20 -10.74
CA ASN A 47 16.14 -6.16 -10.87
C ASN A 47 16.83 -7.54 -11.04
N GLU A 48 16.07 -8.65 -11.02
CA GLU A 48 16.62 -10.02 -11.06
C GLU A 48 16.99 -10.51 -12.45
N THR A 49 16.46 -9.88 -13.51
CA THR A 49 16.69 -10.27 -14.90
C THR A 49 17.77 -9.42 -15.55
N ASP A 50 18.60 -10.02 -16.42
CA ASP A 50 19.60 -9.29 -17.24
C ASP A 50 18.97 -8.19 -18.11
N GLU A 51 17.64 -8.26 -18.32
CA GLU A 51 16.82 -7.19 -18.88
C GLU A 51 16.02 -6.55 -17.74
N SER A 52 16.34 -5.31 -17.36
CA SER A 52 15.55 -4.55 -16.39
C SER A 52 14.09 -4.46 -16.88
N GLN A 53 13.15 -5.02 -16.12
CA GLN A 53 11.73 -4.96 -16.47
C GLN A 53 11.05 -3.81 -15.76
N ASP A 54 10.22 -3.04 -16.47
CA ASP A 54 9.39 -2.04 -15.83
C ASP A 54 8.30 -2.68 -14.95
N ILE A 55 7.83 -1.93 -13.96
CA ILE A 55 6.85 -2.41 -12.99
C ILE A 55 5.51 -2.85 -13.62
N VAL A 56 5.07 -2.18 -14.69
CA VAL A 56 3.81 -2.52 -15.37
C VAL A 56 3.95 -3.90 -16.02
N SER A 57 5.08 -4.18 -16.65
CA SER A 57 5.39 -5.51 -17.21
C SER A 57 5.39 -6.61 -16.14
N VAL A 58 6.06 -6.39 -15.01
CA VAL A 58 6.09 -7.35 -13.88
C VAL A 58 4.67 -7.63 -13.36
N LEU A 59 3.86 -6.59 -13.19
CA LEU A 59 2.48 -6.74 -12.70
C LEU A 59 1.56 -7.41 -13.72
N ARG A 60 1.68 -7.07 -15.02
CA ARG A 60 0.93 -7.72 -16.10
C ARG A 60 1.22 -9.22 -16.16
N GLN A 61 2.49 -9.60 -16.05
CA GLN A 61 2.88 -11.01 -16.03
C GLN A 61 2.32 -11.73 -14.80
N LYS A 62 2.40 -11.11 -13.61
CA LYS A 62 1.86 -11.67 -12.37
C LYS A 62 0.37 -12.00 -12.46
N TRP A 63 -0.40 -11.16 -13.16
CA TRP A 63 -1.86 -11.27 -13.26
C TRP A 63 -2.33 -11.93 -14.57
N GLN A 64 -1.40 -12.41 -15.40
CA GLN A 64 -1.75 -13.05 -16.66
C GLN A 64 -2.55 -14.33 -16.40
N GLY A 65 -3.73 -14.44 -17.04
CA GLY A 65 -4.61 -15.61 -16.90
C GLY A 65 -5.50 -15.59 -15.66
N GLU A 66 -5.35 -14.60 -14.77
CA GLU A 66 -6.21 -14.46 -13.59
C GLU A 66 -7.59 -13.87 -13.98
N PRO A 67 -8.71 -14.40 -13.44
CA PRO A 67 -10.06 -13.91 -13.76
C PRO A 67 -10.26 -12.42 -13.46
N ASP A 68 -9.64 -11.94 -12.39
CA ASP A 68 -9.74 -10.55 -11.90
C ASP A 68 -8.53 -9.70 -12.33
N ASN A 69 -7.89 -10.03 -13.47
CA ASN A 69 -6.71 -9.30 -13.96
C ASN A 69 -7.01 -7.79 -14.14
N PRO A 70 -6.38 -6.91 -13.32
CA PRO A 70 -6.64 -5.48 -13.39
C PRO A 70 -6.05 -4.81 -14.65
N PHE A 71 -5.23 -5.53 -15.42
CA PHE A 71 -4.55 -5.05 -16.62
C PHE A 71 -5.15 -5.61 -17.93
N LYS A 72 -6.34 -6.20 -17.89
CA LYS A 72 -6.98 -6.81 -19.08
C LYS A 72 -7.11 -5.88 -20.30
N ASP A 73 -7.27 -4.58 -20.06
CA ASP A 73 -7.44 -3.56 -21.09
C ASP A 73 -6.16 -2.73 -21.29
N ILE A 74 -5.03 -3.15 -20.71
CA ILE A 74 -3.73 -2.50 -20.82
C ILE A 74 -2.85 -3.26 -21.79
N TYR A 75 -2.56 -2.63 -22.92
CA TYR A 75 -1.80 -3.22 -24.01
C TYR A 75 -0.32 -2.86 -23.92
N THR A 76 -0.03 -1.62 -23.50
CA THR A 76 1.33 -1.08 -23.43
C THR A 76 1.60 -0.42 -22.08
N THR A 77 2.88 -0.32 -21.70
CA THR A 77 3.30 0.34 -20.46
C THR A 77 3.08 1.86 -20.54
N SER A 78 3.14 2.43 -21.75
CA SER A 78 2.83 3.83 -22.05
C SER A 78 1.37 4.24 -21.80
N ASP A 79 0.46 3.29 -21.61
CA ASP A 79 -0.92 3.58 -21.20
C ASP A 79 -0.98 4.11 -19.75
N ILE A 80 0.06 3.84 -18.95
CA ILE A 80 0.22 4.28 -17.56
C ILE A 80 1.14 5.51 -17.53
N SER A 81 0.63 6.62 -16.99
CA SER A 81 1.35 7.89 -16.89
C SER A 81 2.00 8.09 -15.53
N GLU A 82 1.41 7.53 -14.49
CA GLU A 82 1.83 7.71 -13.10
C GLU A 82 1.64 6.41 -12.32
N ILE A 83 2.60 6.09 -11.46
CA ILE A 83 2.62 4.89 -10.63
C ILE A 83 2.85 5.29 -9.17
N TYR A 84 1.93 4.90 -8.30
CA TYR A 84 2.01 5.11 -6.86
C TYR A 84 1.98 3.78 -6.13
N LEU A 85 2.92 3.58 -5.20
CA LEU A 85 3.15 2.33 -4.49
C LEU A 85 2.86 2.56 -3.00
N PHE A 86 2.00 1.74 -2.41
CA PHE A 86 1.64 1.80 -0.98
C PHE A 86 1.94 0.46 -0.33
N PHE A 87 3.02 0.41 0.44
CA PHE A 87 3.51 -0.82 1.06
C PHE A 87 3.78 -0.61 2.55
N ASP A 88 3.70 -1.69 3.32
CA ASP A 88 4.06 -1.65 4.72
C ASP A 88 5.59 -1.70 4.85
N TYR A 89 6.15 -1.04 5.87
CA TYR A 89 7.59 -1.18 6.19
C TYR A 89 7.90 -2.62 6.65
N ASP A 90 7.01 -3.19 7.47
CA ASP A 90 7.01 -4.59 7.89
C ASP A 90 8.35 -5.13 8.44
N CYS A 91 9.10 -4.30 9.17
CA CYS A 91 10.38 -4.68 9.80
C CYS A 91 10.30 -5.96 10.64
N GLN A 92 9.17 -6.19 11.29
CA GLN A 92 8.95 -7.36 12.14
C GLN A 92 8.99 -8.68 11.35
N ASN A 93 8.56 -8.70 10.09
CA ASN A 93 8.58 -9.94 9.30
C ASN A 93 9.98 -10.27 8.78
N GLN A 94 10.82 -9.26 8.57
CA GLN A 94 12.23 -9.49 8.24
C GLN A 94 12.98 -10.10 9.44
N THR A 95 12.70 -9.63 10.67
CA THR A 95 13.33 -10.16 11.90
C THR A 95 12.93 -11.59 12.29
N LYS A 96 11.85 -12.14 11.71
CA LYS A 96 11.33 -13.47 12.06
C LYS A 96 12.02 -14.64 11.37
N GLY A 97 12.95 -14.38 10.44
CA GLY A 97 13.63 -15.45 9.70
C GLY A 97 14.99 -15.08 9.08
N LYS A 98 15.35 -13.80 9.06
CA LYS A 98 16.71 -13.33 8.77
C LYS A 98 17.10 -12.33 9.84
N GLU A 99 18.27 -12.51 10.45
CA GLU A 99 18.84 -11.56 11.43
C GLU A 99 19.35 -10.30 10.73
N LEU A 100 18.49 -9.62 9.96
CA LEU A 100 18.84 -8.30 9.41
C LEU A 100 18.86 -7.31 10.58
N THR A 101 19.99 -6.65 10.73
CA THR A 101 20.14 -5.57 11.69
C THR A 101 19.27 -4.38 11.28
N LEU A 102 18.92 -3.51 12.23
CA LEU A 102 18.18 -2.27 11.92
C LEU A 102 18.89 -1.43 10.85
N GLN A 103 20.22 -1.43 10.85
CA GLN A 103 21.01 -0.73 9.84
C GLN A 103 20.79 -1.31 8.44
N GLN A 104 20.75 -2.63 8.30
CA GLN A 104 20.49 -3.29 7.02
C GLN A 104 19.05 -3.05 6.55
N LEU A 105 18.08 -3.05 7.46
CA LEU A 105 16.69 -2.73 7.13
C LEU A 105 16.54 -1.29 6.65
N ASN A 106 17.20 -0.34 7.30
CA ASN A 106 17.20 1.06 6.90
C ASN A 106 17.87 1.24 5.54
N GLN A 107 19.03 0.62 5.32
CA GLN A 107 19.72 0.67 4.04
C GLN A 107 18.83 0.13 2.89
N GLN A 108 18.16 -1.00 3.10
CA GLN A 108 17.24 -1.53 2.09
C GLN A 108 16.07 -0.57 1.81
N MET A 109 15.54 0.12 2.83
CA MET A 109 14.50 1.12 2.59
C MET A 109 15.01 2.37 1.90
N GLU A 110 16.21 2.84 2.22
CA GLU A 110 16.85 3.95 1.52
C GLU A 110 17.02 3.63 0.04
N GLU A 111 17.48 2.41 -0.28
CA GLU A 111 17.57 1.91 -1.66
C GLU A 111 16.20 1.89 -2.35
N LEU A 112 15.16 1.38 -1.68
CA LEU A 112 13.79 1.37 -2.21
C LEU A 112 13.23 2.78 -2.45
N LEU A 113 13.40 3.68 -1.48
CA LEU A 113 12.92 5.07 -1.58
C LEU A 113 13.67 5.85 -2.68
N SER A 114 14.95 5.56 -2.88
CA SER A 114 15.74 6.14 -3.97
C SER A 114 15.37 5.56 -5.34
N PHE A 115 14.98 4.28 -5.40
CA PHE A 115 14.58 3.66 -6.66
C PHE A 115 13.16 4.07 -7.07
N PHE A 116 12.26 4.24 -6.09
CA PHE A 116 10.85 4.59 -6.26
C PHE A 116 10.54 6.02 -5.77
N ASP A 117 11.20 7.02 -6.35
CA ASP A 117 11.14 8.42 -5.91
C ASP A 117 10.15 9.29 -6.71
N ASP A 118 9.88 8.94 -7.96
CA ASP A 118 9.06 9.73 -8.91
C ASP A 118 7.93 8.89 -9.53
N GLU A 119 6.71 9.44 -9.50
CA GLU A 119 5.52 8.75 -10.02
C GLU A 119 5.54 8.50 -11.53
N THR A 120 6.28 9.30 -12.31
CA THR A 120 6.41 9.18 -13.76
C THR A 120 7.58 8.31 -14.20
N GLY A 121 8.48 7.97 -13.26
CA GLY A 121 9.61 7.07 -13.46
C GLY A 121 9.30 5.63 -13.05
N ASN A 122 10.09 5.09 -12.12
CA ASN A 122 9.89 3.73 -11.59
C ASN A 122 8.65 3.62 -10.67
N GLY A 123 8.02 4.74 -10.34
CA GLY A 123 6.89 4.87 -9.44
C GLY A 123 7.29 5.48 -8.11
N LYS A 124 6.32 6.00 -7.36
CA LYS A 124 6.53 6.72 -6.10
C LYS A 124 6.08 5.91 -4.90
N LEU A 125 7.01 5.62 -4.00
CA LEU A 125 6.76 4.79 -2.82
C LEU A 125 6.30 5.60 -1.61
N TYR A 126 5.14 5.22 -1.09
CA TYR A 126 4.60 5.62 0.21
C TYR A 126 4.62 4.42 1.16
N VAL A 127 5.20 4.62 2.34
CA VAL A 127 5.41 3.55 3.32
C VAL A 127 4.47 3.74 4.49
N ASN A 128 3.65 2.73 4.78
CA ASN A 128 2.93 2.69 6.04
C ASN A 128 3.89 2.19 7.13
N TYR A 129 4.13 3.01 8.15
CA TYR A 129 5.02 2.65 9.24
C TYR A 129 4.26 2.43 10.55
N PRO A 130 4.34 1.24 11.19
CA PRO A 130 5.00 0.02 10.70
C PRO A 130 4.15 -0.77 9.67
N MET A 131 2.85 -0.46 9.59
CA MET A 131 1.85 -1.06 8.69
C MET A 131 0.59 -0.19 8.65
N ILE A 132 -0.37 -0.51 7.77
CA ILE A 132 -1.60 0.28 7.56
C ILE A 132 -2.37 0.69 8.84
N GLU A 133 -2.32 -0.10 9.92
CA GLU A 133 -2.92 0.27 11.20
C GLU A 133 -2.39 1.57 11.81
N SER A 134 -1.26 2.09 11.35
CA SER A 134 -0.70 3.34 11.87
C SER A 134 -1.58 4.55 11.58
N ILE A 135 -2.35 4.51 10.48
CA ILE A 135 -3.33 5.56 10.12
C ILE A 135 -4.36 5.79 11.23
N ARG A 136 -4.72 4.74 11.97
CA ARG A 136 -5.67 4.83 13.07
C ARG A 136 -5.02 4.95 14.45
N TYR A 137 -3.69 5.00 14.54
CA TYR A 137 -2.95 5.07 15.81
C TYR A 137 -3.07 6.46 16.45
N THR A 138 -4.27 6.80 16.87
CA THR A 138 -4.66 8.13 17.35
C THR A 138 -5.74 8.04 18.43
N LYS A 139 -5.83 9.05 19.29
CA LYS A 139 -6.95 9.25 20.20
C LYS A 139 -8.16 9.81 19.43
N LEU A 140 -9.05 10.52 20.12
CA LEU A 140 -10.23 11.12 19.48
C LEU A 140 -9.80 12.24 18.54
N LEU A 141 -10.35 12.23 17.32
CA LEU A 141 -10.06 13.26 16.33
C LEU A 141 -10.78 14.59 16.68
N PRO A 142 -10.15 15.75 16.39
CA PRO A 142 -8.78 15.90 15.93
C PRO A 142 -7.76 15.70 17.06
N ASP A 143 -6.69 14.96 16.76
CA ASP A 143 -5.64 14.66 17.73
C ASP A 143 -4.33 15.38 17.35
N LYS A 144 -4.02 16.45 18.09
CA LYS A 144 -2.82 17.25 17.85
C LYS A 144 -1.51 16.48 18.08
N ASN A 145 -1.56 15.39 18.85
CA ASN A 145 -0.38 14.61 19.19
C ASN A 145 -0.12 13.47 18.21
N TYR A 146 -1.00 13.26 17.21
CA TYR A 146 -0.87 12.16 16.24
C TYR A 146 0.52 12.07 15.61
N ILE A 147 1.08 13.20 15.19
CA ILE A 147 2.41 13.27 14.55
C ILE A 147 3.58 12.92 15.49
N SER A 148 3.34 12.91 16.80
CA SER A 148 4.37 12.67 17.82
C SER A 148 4.35 11.25 18.38
N TYR A 149 3.32 10.46 18.05
CA TYR A 149 3.22 9.10 18.53
C TYR A 149 4.25 8.21 17.84
N THR A 150 4.97 7.46 18.67
CA THR A 150 6.03 6.56 18.24
C THR A 150 5.87 5.24 18.96
N ILE A 151 6.43 4.19 18.37
CA ILE A 151 6.51 2.87 18.99
C ILE A 151 7.92 2.31 18.78
N PRO A 152 8.52 1.64 19.78
CA PRO A 152 9.75 0.88 19.60
C PRO A 152 9.59 -0.22 18.54
N ILE A 153 10.62 -0.42 17.71
CA ILE A 153 10.62 -1.45 16.64
C ILE A 153 10.39 -2.86 17.21
N SER A 154 10.94 -3.16 18.38
CA SER A 154 10.74 -4.44 19.08
C SER A 154 9.27 -4.76 19.38
N GLU A 155 8.42 -3.73 19.42
CA GLU A 155 7.00 -3.86 19.72
C GLU A 155 6.12 -3.89 18.45
N CYS A 156 6.70 -3.65 17.27
CA CYS A 156 6.00 -3.67 15.99
C CYS A 156 5.38 -5.04 15.66
N ILE A 157 5.94 -6.13 16.20
CA ILE A 157 5.42 -7.49 16.04
C ILE A 157 3.95 -7.65 16.48
N ASN A 158 3.54 -6.88 17.50
CA ASN A 158 2.18 -6.88 18.06
C ASN A 158 1.46 -5.56 17.76
N PHE A 159 1.91 -4.81 16.75
CA PHE A 159 1.40 -3.46 16.48
C PHE A 159 -0.10 -3.44 16.23
N LYS A 160 -0.67 -4.41 15.50
CA LYS A 160 -2.12 -4.48 15.23
C LYS A 160 -2.95 -4.48 16.50
N GLN A 161 -2.54 -5.30 17.47
CA GLN A 161 -3.20 -5.38 18.77
C GLN A 161 -3.02 -4.08 19.55
N ARG A 162 -1.79 -3.57 19.64
CA ARG A 162 -1.51 -2.30 20.31
C ARG A 162 -2.27 -1.12 19.73
N ALA A 163 -2.40 -1.06 18.40
CA ALA A 163 -3.22 -0.06 17.75
C ALA A 163 -4.70 -0.24 18.08
N ALA A 164 -5.21 -1.46 18.26
CA ALA A 164 -6.59 -1.67 18.72
C ALA A 164 -6.80 -1.18 20.17
N GLU A 165 -5.82 -1.38 21.05
CA GLU A 165 -5.91 -1.00 22.47
C GLU A 165 -5.66 0.50 22.71
N PHE A 166 -4.70 1.10 22.00
CA PHE A 166 -4.34 2.50 22.16
C PHE A 166 -5.35 3.45 21.51
N SER A 167 -5.85 3.08 20.34
CA SER A 167 -6.58 4.02 19.49
C SER A 167 -8.01 4.21 19.98
N ALA A 168 -8.56 5.41 19.79
CA ALA A 168 -9.99 5.63 20.02
C ALA A 168 -10.87 4.83 19.02
N TYR A 169 -10.27 4.35 17.92
CA TYR A 169 -10.93 3.60 16.86
C TYR A 169 -10.29 2.21 16.70
N PRO A 170 -11.00 1.12 17.03
CA PRO A 170 -10.41 -0.22 17.13
C PRO A 170 -10.09 -0.87 15.77
N ASN A 171 -10.63 -0.33 14.68
CA ASN A 171 -10.39 -0.80 13.31
C ASN A 171 -10.49 0.39 12.32
N LEU A 172 -10.33 0.13 11.02
CA LEU A 172 -10.37 1.16 9.97
C LEU A 172 -11.79 1.51 9.50
N ASP A 173 -12.84 0.85 10.02
CA ASP A 173 -14.22 1.04 9.54
C ASP A 173 -14.73 2.46 9.83
N PHE A 174 -14.13 3.18 10.79
CA PHE A 174 -14.49 4.57 11.10
C PHE A 174 -14.10 5.57 10.01
N ILE A 175 -13.11 5.23 9.16
CA ILE A 175 -12.58 6.09 8.07
C ILE A 175 -12.70 5.45 6.69
N SER A 176 -13.25 4.23 6.59
CA SER A 176 -13.40 3.53 5.32
C SER A 176 -14.85 3.13 5.08
N PHE A 177 -15.32 3.37 3.87
CA PHE A 177 -16.60 2.85 3.42
C PHE A 177 -16.50 1.34 3.20
N LYS A 178 -17.59 0.62 3.47
CA LYS A 178 -17.63 -0.82 3.26
C LYS A 178 -17.55 -1.13 1.77
N TYR A 179 -16.66 -2.04 1.37
CA TYR A 179 -16.58 -2.52 -0.01
C TYR A 179 -17.38 -3.80 -0.22
N ASP A 180 -18.27 -3.81 -1.21
CA ASP A 180 -19.00 -5.00 -1.64
C ASP A 180 -18.24 -5.70 -2.76
N ASN A 181 -17.54 -6.80 -2.42
CA ASN A 181 -16.81 -7.59 -3.42
C ASN A 181 -17.74 -8.21 -4.47
N LYS A 182 -18.99 -8.56 -4.12
CA LYS A 182 -19.93 -9.17 -5.08
C LYS A 182 -20.42 -8.16 -6.11
N LYS A 183 -20.64 -6.92 -5.67
CA LYS A 183 -21.11 -5.82 -6.53
C LYS A 183 -19.98 -4.94 -7.04
N ASN A 184 -18.73 -5.30 -6.74
CA ASN A 184 -17.52 -4.53 -7.05
C ASN A 184 -17.65 -3.01 -6.78
N SER A 185 -18.24 -2.64 -5.64
CA SER A 185 -18.64 -1.24 -5.36
C SER A 185 -18.50 -0.85 -3.89
N LEU A 186 -18.21 0.43 -3.65
CA LEU A 186 -18.24 1.02 -2.31
C LEU A 186 -19.68 1.27 -1.86
N LYS A 187 -19.99 0.90 -0.62
CA LYS A 187 -21.25 1.25 0.07
C LYS A 187 -21.07 2.59 0.76
N ILE A 188 -21.54 3.63 0.09
CA ILE A 188 -21.57 4.98 0.64
C ILE A 188 -22.74 5.03 1.65
N PRO A 189 -22.50 5.43 2.92
CA PRO A 189 -23.58 5.65 3.87
C PRO A 189 -24.55 6.71 3.33
N ASN A 190 -25.86 6.50 3.50
CA ASN A 190 -26.82 7.58 3.25
C ASN A 190 -26.55 8.67 4.29
N ASN A 191 -26.19 9.87 3.83
CA ASN A 191 -26.16 11.04 4.70
C ASN A 191 -27.61 11.43 4.98
N GLU A 192 -28.16 10.99 6.11
CA GLU A 192 -29.32 11.64 6.74
C GLU A 192 -28.85 12.85 7.56
#